data_AF-A0A5R8YVK7-F1
#
_entry.id   AF-A0A5R8YVK7-F1
#
_cell.length_a   1.000
_cell.length_b   1.000
_cell.length_c   1.000
_cell.angle_alpha   90.00
_cell.angle_beta   90.00
_cell.angle_gamma   90.00
#
_symmetry.space_group_name_H-M   'P 1'
#
loop_
_entity.id
_entity.type
_entity.pdbx_description
1 polymer ?
#
loop_
_entity_poly.entity_id
_entity_poly.type
_entity_poly.pdbx_seq_one_letter_code
_entity_poly.pdbx_strand_id
1 'polypeptide(L)'
;MTIPCDILVFGGTGDLALHKLLPALYHLYREARLHNAVRIIALARRPLPRNDYVKLAERHCRAQIARQDFDEDVWRRFCARLDYFPMDAMQSADFGRLARYLGEPGGLTRIYYLATAPQLFVPIANHLRIAGLADAEARIVLEKPIGHSLESATAINQAIGAVFEESQVFRIDHYLGKETVQNLMALRFANALLEPVWRNGQVDHVQISVCETLGVENRGAYYDRAGATRDMLQNHLLQLLCLVAMEPPAQFEAEAVRDEKVKILRALKPITGQDVQDTTVRGQYHAGKIGGQEVPAYYFEKDVDNDSDTETFVAMQVHIDNWRWAGVPFYLRTGKRMARRSSQIVIQFKPVPHELFNGGQANQLIIQLQPDERISLRMMTKSPGKGMRLAPVELDLNLAQAFAQTRRWEAYERLLLDVLAGDSTLFMRRDEVEAAWAWIDPILQGWEAHFQAPRPYPAGSNGPEQANSLLARHGLTWHP
;
A
#
# COMPACT_ATOMS: atom_id res chain seq x y z
N MET A 1 20.41 -0.54 15.35
CA MET A 1 20.52 -0.32 16.82
C MET A 1 19.10 -0.16 17.35
N THR A 2 18.75 -0.74 18.49
CA THR A 2 17.41 -0.58 19.07
C THR A 2 17.41 0.63 20.00
N ILE A 3 16.37 1.48 19.92
CA ILE A 3 16.26 2.70 20.74
C ILE A 3 15.27 2.49 21.90
N PRO A 4 15.52 3.08 23.08
CA PRO A 4 14.52 3.09 24.14
C PRO A 4 13.38 4.06 23.76
N CYS A 5 12.14 3.57 23.76
CA CYS A 5 11.00 4.39 23.30
C CYS A 5 9.68 4.01 23.96
N ASP A 6 8.74 4.96 23.94
CA ASP A 6 7.32 4.70 24.21
C ASP A 6 6.56 4.65 22.89
N ILE A 7 5.80 3.59 22.67
CA ILE A 7 4.90 3.44 21.52
C ILE A 7 3.47 3.63 22.01
N LEU A 8 2.90 4.79 21.71
CA LEU A 8 1.56 5.19 22.08
C LEU A 8 0.59 4.92 20.93
N VAL A 9 -0.27 3.93 21.09
CA VAL A 9 -1.21 3.50 20.04
C VAL A 9 -2.57 4.11 20.30
N PHE A 10 -2.88 5.22 19.63
CA PHE A 10 -4.23 5.79 19.58
C PHE A 10 -5.16 4.84 18.83
N GLY A 11 -6.32 4.54 19.43
CA GLY A 11 -7.19 3.47 18.92
C GLY A 11 -6.65 2.09 19.27
N GLY A 12 -5.93 1.94 20.39
CA GLY A 12 -5.23 0.71 20.78
C GLY A 12 -6.11 -0.53 21.04
N THR A 13 -7.44 -0.38 21.00
CA THR A 13 -8.42 -1.49 21.07
C THR A 13 -9.13 -1.74 19.74
N GLY A 14 -8.76 -1.04 18.66
CA GLY A 14 -9.33 -1.21 17.33
C GLY A 14 -8.74 -2.39 16.57
N ASP A 15 -9.41 -2.80 15.49
CA ASP A 15 -9.03 -3.98 14.70
C ASP A 15 -7.60 -3.91 14.18
N LEU A 16 -7.15 -2.75 13.68
CA LEU A 16 -5.79 -2.59 13.18
C LEU A 16 -4.75 -2.82 14.29
N ALA A 17 -4.96 -2.20 15.46
CA ALA A 17 -4.04 -2.34 16.59
C ALA A 17 -3.95 -3.79 17.07
N LEU A 18 -5.10 -4.45 17.25
CA LEU A 18 -5.17 -5.80 17.80
C LEU A 18 -4.79 -6.89 16.79
N HIS A 19 -5.12 -6.72 15.51
CA HIS A 19 -4.90 -7.75 14.50
C HIS A 19 -3.60 -7.59 13.68
N LYS A 20 -3.00 -6.41 13.66
CA LYS A 20 -1.78 -6.15 12.87
C LYS A 20 -0.64 -5.59 13.70
N LEU A 21 -0.85 -4.51 14.45
CA LEU A 21 0.25 -3.84 15.15
C LEU A 21 0.79 -4.66 16.33
N LEU A 22 -0.08 -5.17 17.21
CA LEU A 22 0.36 -5.98 18.35
C LEU A 22 1.05 -7.30 17.92
N PRO A 23 0.50 -8.08 16.96
CA PRO A 23 1.20 -9.24 16.43
C PRO A 23 2.58 -8.89 15.85
N ALA A 24 2.67 -7.79 15.10
CA ALA A 24 3.94 -7.32 14.56
C ALA A 24 4.95 -6.97 15.68
N LEU A 25 4.54 -6.16 16.66
CA LEU A 25 5.38 -5.81 17.81
C LEU A 25 5.82 -7.04 18.63
N TYR A 26 4.95 -8.04 18.77
CA TYR A 26 5.30 -9.31 19.42
C TYR A 26 6.42 -10.02 18.64
N HIS A 27 6.30 -10.14 17.33
CA HIS A 27 7.32 -10.78 16.51
C HIS A 27 8.66 -10.04 16.57
N LEU A 28 8.63 -8.70 16.51
CA LEU A 28 9.83 -7.86 16.69
C LEU A 28 10.46 -8.04 18.08
N TYR A 29 9.63 -8.16 19.12
CA TYR A 29 10.10 -8.45 20.47
C TYR A 29 10.76 -9.82 20.57
N ARG A 30 10.11 -10.85 20.03
CA ARG A 30 10.60 -12.23 20.00
C ARG A 30 11.95 -12.34 19.28
N GLU A 31 12.15 -11.58 18.22
CA GLU A 31 13.40 -11.52 17.43
C GLU A 31 14.44 -10.55 18.01
N ALA A 32 14.24 -10.05 19.24
CA ALA A 32 15.12 -9.10 19.93
C ALA A 32 15.41 -7.83 19.11
N ARG A 33 14.44 -7.39 18.30
CA ARG A 33 14.50 -6.15 17.50
C ARG A 33 13.94 -4.93 18.23
N LEU A 34 13.33 -5.12 19.39
CA LEU A 34 12.90 -4.03 20.27
C LEU A 34 13.90 -3.85 21.42
N HIS A 35 14.10 -2.59 21.85
CA HIS A 35 14.92 -2.30 23.01
C HIS A 35 14.24 -2.81 24.29
N ASN A 36 15.03 -3.20 25.30
CA ASN A 36 14.49 -3.74 26.55
C ASN A 36 13.66 -2.73 27.36
N ALA A 37 13.81 -1.43 27.09
CA ALA A 37 13.07 -0.36 27.76
C ALA A 37 11.79 0.06 27.03
N VAL A 38 11.41 -0.60 25.93
CA VAL A 38 10.19 -0.25 25.18
C VAL A 38 8.95 -0.42 26.04
N ARG A 39 8.07 0.59 26.04
CA ARG A 39 6.69 0.49 26.55
C ARG A 39 5.72 0.64 25.39
N ILE A 40 4.67 -0.17 25.37
CA ILE A 40 3.60 -0.12 24.38
C ILE A 40 2.32 0.24 25.14
N ILE A 41 1.81 1.45 24.92
CA ILE A 41 0.72 2.04 25.67
C ILE A 41 -0.49 2.17 24.73
N ALA A 42 -1.51 1.37 24.97
CA ALA A 42 -2.76 1.48 24.23
C ALA A 42 -3.64 2.59 24.77
N LEU A 43 -4.08 3.47 23.87
CA LEU A 43 -4.91 4.62 24.17
C LEU A 43 -6.29 4.43 23.54
N ALA A 44 -7.34 4.36 24.35
CA ALA A 44 -8.72 4.27 23.87
C ALA A 44 -9.73 4.80 24.89
N ARG A 45 -10.93 5.15 24.41
CA ARG A 45 -12.00 5.79 25.19
C ARG A 45 -12.53 4.91 26.32
N ARG A 46 -12.64 3.61 26.09
CA ARG A 46 -13.26 2.69 27.05
C ARG A 46 -12.36 2.59 28.30
N PRO A 47 -12.86 2.80 29.51
CA PRO A 47 -12.11 2.47 30.71
C PRO A 47 -11.90 0.95 30.76
N LEU A 48 -10.63 0.53 30.76
CA LEU A 48 -10.24 -0.88 30.78
C LEU A 48 -9.02 -1.04 31.71
N PRO A 49 -9.08 -1.91 32.73
CA PRO A 49 -7.90 -2.22 33.54
C PRO A 49 -6.79 -2.86 32.68
N ARG A 50 -5.53 -2.57 33.01
CA ARG A 50 -4.36 -3.13 32.31
C ARG A 50 -4.44 -4.66 32.12
N ASN A 51 -4.84 -5.40 33.17
CA ASN A 51 -4.94 -6.86 33.11
C ASN A 51 -5.98 -7.34 32.09
N ASP A 52 -7.08 -6.60 31.91
CA ASP A 52 -8.12 -6.95 30.94
C ASP A 52 -7.69 -6.58 29.52
N TYR A 53 -6.93 -5.49 29.36
CA TYR A 53 -6.28 -5.16 28.09
C TYR A 53 -5.28 -6.24 27.66
N VAL A 54 -4.44 -6.73 28.59
CA VAL A 54 -3.47 -7.80 28.29
C VAL A 54 -4.18 -9.08 27.85
N LYS A 55 -5.28 -9.48 28.51
CA LYS A 55 -6.09 -10.64 28.08
C LYS A 55 -6.71 -10.44 26.70
N LEU A 56 -7.17 -9.23 26.40
CA LEU A 56 -7.67 -8.87 25.08
C LEU A 56 -6.57 -9.03 24.03
N ALA A 57 -5.41 -8.38 24.26
CA ALA A 57 -4.24 -8.46 23.38
C ALA A 57 -3.82 -9.91 23.12
N GLU A 58 -3.76 -10.75 24.16
CA GLU A 58 -3.40 -12.16 24.04
C GLU A 58 -4.34 -12.92 23.11
N ARG A 59 -5.65 -12.77 23.30
CA ARG A 59 -6.66 -13.45 22.49
C ARG A 59 -6.48 -13.11 21.01
N HIS A 60 -6.26 -11.84 20.68
CA HIS A 60 -6.10 -11.40 19.30
C HIS A 60 -4.72 -11.80 18.72
N CYS A 61 -3.64 -11.71 19.50
CA CYS A 61 -2.32 -12.19 19.07
C CYS A 61 -2.33 -13.70 18.77
N ARG A 62 -2.94 -14.53 19.63
CA ARG A 62 -3.08 -15.97 19.39
C ARG A 62 -3.91 -16.31 18.14
N ALA A 63 -4.84 -15.44 17.76
CA ALA A 63 -5.67 -15.62 16.56
C ALA A 63 -4.93 -15.25 15.26
N GLN A 64 -3.92 -14.37 15.34
CA GLN A 64 -3.20 -13.86 14.16
C GLN A 64 -1.82 -14.49 13.98
N ILE A 65 -1.18 -14.94 15.07
CA ILE A 65 0.15 -15.53 15.05
C ILE A 65 0.02 -17.04 14.91
N ALA A 66 0.82 -17.62 14.00
CA ALA A 66 0.86 -19.07 13.82
C ALA A 66 1.24 -19.76 15.14
N ARG A 67 0.63 -20.92 15.43
CA ARG A 67 0.83 -21.61 16.72
C ARG A 67 2.30 -21.93 17.03
N GLN A 68 3.08 -22.27 16.02
CA GLN A 68 4.51 -22.53 16.14
C GLN A 68 5.35 -21.28 16.46
N ASP A 69 4.79 -20.10 16.18
CA ASP A 69 5.44 -18.82 16.38
C ASP A 69 5.08 -18.16 17.72
N PHE A 70 4.03 -18.64 18.39
CA PHE A 70 3.58 -18.10 19.67
C PHE A 70 4.23 -18.86 20.85
N ASP A 71 5.25 -18.24 21.45
CA ASP A 71 5.93 -18.71 22.66
C ASP A 71 5.36 -18.04 23.92
N GLU A 72 4.96 -18.86 24.89
CA GLU A 72 4.33 -18.46 26.15
C GLU A 72 5.24 -17.65 27.08
N ASP A 73 6.53 -18.00 27.14
CA ASP A 73 7.49 -17.31 28.00
C ASP A 73 7.89 -15.96 27.38
N VAL A 74 8.02 -15.91 26.05
CA VAL A 74 8.16 -14.66 25.31
C VAL A 74 6.93 -13.78 25.52
N TRP A 75 5.72 -14.33 25.40
CA TRP A 75 4.47 -13.59 25.64
C TRP A 75 4.42 -13.01 27.04
N ARG A 76 4.77 -13.79 28.08
CA ARG A 76 4.79 -13.31 29.47
C ARG A 76 5.71 -12.09 29.64
N ARG A 77 6.89 -12.11 29.02
CA ARG A 77 7.83 -10.97 29.06
C ARG A 77 7.37 -9.79 28.20
N PHE A 78 6.77 -10.05 27.04
CA PHE A 78 6.20 -9.03 26.17
C PHE A 78 5.04 -8.28 26.85
N CYS A 79 4.14 -9.01 27.52
CA CYS A 79 3.02 -8.45 28.28
C CYS A 79 3.46 -7.51 29.40
N ALA A 80 4.66 -7.66 29.95
CA ALA A 80 5.21 -6.72 30.92
C ALA A 80 5.51 -5.34 30.30
N ARG A 81 5.59 -5.24 28.97
CA ARG A 81 5.78 -4.00 28.20
C ARG A 81 4.47 -3.33 27.79
N LEU A 82 3.36 -4.06 27.88
CA LEU A 82 2.04 -3.54 27.54
C LEU A 82 1.46 -2.75 28.72
N ASP A 83 0.89 -1.60 28.41
CA ASP A 83 0.06 -0.83 29.33
C ASP A 83 -1.18 -0.25 28.61
N TYR A 84 -2.12 0.25 29.39
CA TYR A 84 -3.37 0.82 28.89
C TYR A 84 -3.68 2.13 29.59
N PHE A 85 -3.99 3.16 28.81
CA PHE A 85 -4.37 4.46 29.32
C PHE A 85 -5.72 4.91 28.72
N PRO A 86 -6.78 4.99 29.55
CA PRO A 86 -8.09 5.42 29.05
C PRO A 86 -8.09 6.93 28.80
N MET A 87 -8.40 7.30 27.56
CA MET A 87 -8.50 8.70 27.14
C MET A 87 -9.43 8.90 25.96
N ASP A 88 -9.99 10.11 25.87
CA ASP A 88 -10.64 10.62 24.68
C ASP A 88 -9.69 11.58 23.93
N ALA A 89 -9.34 11.20 22.69
CA ALA A 89 -8.46 11.97 21.83
C ALA A 89 -8.99 13.37 21.48
N MET A 90 -10.30 13.58 21.61
CA MET A 90 -10.95 14.88 21.42
C MET A 90 -10.86 15.80 22.64
N GLN A 91 -10.47 15.27 23.81
CA GLN A 91 -10.46 16.03 25.06
C GLN A 91 -9.03 16.48 25.40
N SER A 92 -8.76 17.78 25.27
CA SER A 92 -7.44 18.36 25.57
C SER A 92 -6.96 18.08 27.00
N ALA A 93 -7.88 18.02 27.98
CA ALA A 93 -7.56 17.73 29.38
C ALA A 93 -6.94 16.34 29.58
N ASP A 94 -7.29 15.35 28.76
CA ASP A 94 -6.73 14.00 28.83
C ASP A 94 -5.26 13.96 28.40
N PHE A 95 -4.82 14.86 27.51
CA PHE A 95 -3.41 14.97 27.15
C PHE A 95 -2.55 15.52 28.29
N GLY A 96 -3.11 16.41 29.12
CA GLY A 96 -2.45 16.84 30.36
C GLY A 96 -2.37 15.72 31.43
N ARG A 97 -3.30 14.77 31.43
CA ARG A 97 -3.19 13.54 32.24
C ARG A 97 -2.15 12.59 31.65
N LEU A 98 -2.13 12.44 30.33
CA LEU A 98 -1.17 11.61 29.62
C LEU A 98 0.26 12.11 29.86
N ALA A 99 0.51 13.42 29.75
CA ALA A 99 1.82 14.00 30.02
C ALA A 99 2.33 13.70 31.44
N ARG A 100 1.48 13.82 32.45
CA ARG A 100 1.81 13.44 33.84
C ARG A 100 2.10 11.95 34.00
N TYR A 101 1.37 11.10 33.28
CA TYR A 101 1.60 9.65 33.30
C TYR A 101 2.91 9.26 32.60
N LEU A 102 3.26 9.92 31.50
CA LEU A 102 4.50 9.65 30.77
C LEU A 102 5.74 10.21 31.47
N GLY A 103 5.60 11.31 32.21
CA GLY A 103 6.72 12.01 32.86
C GLY A 103 7.60 12.77 31.87
N GLU A 104 8.81 13.14 32.29
CA GLU A 104 9.83 13.69 31.39
C GLU A 104 10.37 12.58 30.47
N PRO A 105 10.65 12.86 29.17
CA PRO A 105 11.12 11.84 28.23
C PRO A 105 12.41 11.15 28.68
N GLY A 106 13.34 11.87 29.32
CA GLY A 106 14.58 11.29 29.84
C GLY A 106 15.45 10.61 28.78
N GLY A 107 15.38 11.05 27.51
CA GLY A 107 16.05 10.43 26.37
C GLY A 107 15.27 9.31 25.67
N LEU A 108 13.99 9.10 26.02
CA LEU A 108 13.08 8.20 25.32
C LEU A 108 12.47 8.90 24.09
N THR A 109 12.55 8.25 22.94
CA THR A 109 11.74 8.61 21.77
C THR A 109 10.27 8.27 22.02
N ARG A 110 9.35 9.16 21.68
CA ARG A 110 7.90 8.90 21.78
C ARG A 110 7.30 8.73 20.39
N ILE A 111 6.73 7.56 20.13
CA ILE A 111 6.10 7.22 18.86
C ILE A 111 4.59 7.24 19.04
N TYR A 112 3.93 8.18 18.40
CA TYR A 112 2.48 8.32 18.39
C TYR A 112 1.92 7.62 17.15
N TYR A 113 1.36 6.42 17.33
CA TYR A 113 0.72 5.67 16.26
C TYR A 113 -0.78 5.95 16.23
N LEU A 114 -1.26 6.58 15.15
CA LEU A 114 -2.67 6.95 15.00
C LEU A 114 -3.44 5.88 14.24
N ALA A 115 -3.79 4.79 14.94
CA ALA A 115 -4.72 3.76 14.43
C ALA A 115 -6.19 4.19 14.63
N THR A 116 -6.51 5.41 14.19
CA THR A 116 -7.79 6.09 14.41
C THR A 116 -8.39 6.61 13.10
N ALA A 117 -9.65 7.06 13.15
CA ALA A 117 -10.25 7.75 12.01
C ALA A 117 -9.47 9.04 11.65
N PRO A 118 -9.34 9.42 10.36
CA PRO A 118 -8.53 10.56 9.91
C PRO A 118 -8.93 11.90 10.54
N GLN A 119 -10.22 12.09 10.84
CA GLN A 119 -10.74 13.30 11.50
C GLN A 119 -10.11 13.57 12.88
N LEU A 120 -9.48 12.56 13.50
CA LEU A 120 -8.80 12.69 14.78
C LEU A 120 -7.33 13.09 14.66
N PHE A 121 -6.72 13.02 13.47
CA PHE A 121 -5.28 13.29 13.29
C PHE A 121 -4.90 14.71 13.72
N VAL A 122 -5.62 15.71 13.22
CA VAL A 122 -5.36 17.13 13.52
C VAL A 122 -5.64 17.46 14.99
N PRO A 123 -6.80 17.07 15.59
CA PRO A 123 -7.02 17.24 17.02
C PRO A 123 -5.91 16.61 17.89
N ILE A 124 -5.50 15.37 17.60
CA ILE A 124 -4.45 14.67 18.35
C ILE A 124 -3.13 15.44 18.27
N ALA A 125 -2.68 15.81 17.08
CA ALA A 125 -1.41 16.55 16.91
C ALA A 125 -1.43 17.88 17.68
N ASN A 126 -2.52 18.64 17.58
CA ASN A 126 -2.66 19.90 18.31
C ASN A 126 -2.64 19.69 19.83
N HIS A 127 -3.34 18.68 20.34
CA HIS A 127 -3.34 18.40 21.77
C HIS A 127 -1.98 17.90 22.27
N LEU A 128 -1.24 17.11 21.48
CA LEU A 128 0.14 16.73 21.79
C LEU A 128 1.04 17.96 21.92
N ARG A 129 0.94 18.92 20.99
CA ARG A 129 1.69 20.18 21.06
C ARG A 129 1.38 20.97 22.32
N ILE A 130 0.09 21.17 22.62
CA ILE A 130 -0.36 21.94 23.79
C ILE A 130 0.10 21.29 25.09
N ALA A 131 0.14 19.96 25.15
CA ALA A 131 0.59 19.22 26.33
C ALA A 131 2.12 19.09 26.45
N GLY A 132 2.90 19.68 25.54
CA GLY A 132 4.37 19.56 25.54
C GLY A 132 4.86 18.15 25.19
N LEU A 133 4.05 17.37 24.46
CA LEU A 133 4.33 15.98 24.08
C LEU A 133 4.91 15.85 22.66
N ALA A 134 4.93 16.93 21.87
CA ALA A 134 5.54 16.97 20.54
C ALA A 134 6.95 17.57 20.61
N ASP A 135 7.88 16.87 21.24
CA ASP A 135 9.30 17.26 21.28
C ASP A 135 10.04 16.89 19.98
N ALA A 136 11.34 17.22 19.88
CA ALA A 136 12.14 16.98 18.68
C ALA A 136 12.42 15.49 18.38
N GLU A 137 12.35 14.62 19.40
CA GLU A 137 12.56 13.18 19.25
C GLU A 137 11.26 12.43 18.97
N ALA A 138 10.11 13.09 19.18
CA ALA A 138 8.80 12.53 18.91
C ALA A 138 8.64 12.14 17.43
N ARG A 139 7.89 11.07 17.19
CA ARG A 139 7.53 10.60 15.85
C ARG A 139 6.02 10.37 15.80
N ILE A 140 5.38 10.73 14.70
CA ILE A 140 3.96 10.54 14.49
C ILE A 140 3.74 9.63 13.28
N VAL A 141 2.96 8.56 13.47
CA VAL A 141 2.61 7.59 12.42
C VAL A 141 1.14 7.78 12.06
N LEU A 142 0.88 8.07 10.79
CA LEU A 142 -0.45 8.35 10.26
C LEU A 142 -0.91 7.21 9.35
N GLU A 143 -2.05 6.61 9.68
CA GLU A 143 -2.70 5.64 8.81
C GLU A 143 -3.45 6.29 7.66
N LYS A 144 -3.65 5.55 6.57
CA LYS A 144 -4.51 5.98 5.47
C LYS A 144 -6.00 5.97 5.90
N PRO A 145 -6.86 6.80 5.28
CA PRO A 145 -6.57 7.76 4.21
C PRO A 145 -6.04 9.11 4.70
N ILE A 146 -5.09 9.69 3.96
CA ILE A 146 -4.60 11.06 4.16
C ILE A 146 -5.36 11.99 3.21
N GLY A 147 -6.47 12.53 3.72
CA GLY A 147 -7.42 13.32 2.92
C GLY A 147 -8.31 12.45 2.02
N HIS A 148 -9.27 13.11 1.38
CA HIS A 148 -10.19 12.56 0.38
C HIS A 148 -10.18 13.36 -0.94
N SER A 149 -9.33 14.38 -0.99
CA SER A 149 -9.06 15.32 -2.08
C SER A 149 -7.71 15.99 -1.83
N LEU A 150 -7.16 16.69 -2.83
CA LEU A 150 -5.97 17.52 -2.66
C LEU A 150 -6.16 18.57 -1.56
N GLU A 151 -7.30 19.24 -1.53
CA GLU A 151 -7.60 20.29 -0.54
C GLU A 151 -7.55 19.73 0.88
N SER A 152 -8.25 18.63 1.13
CA SER A 152 -8.30 18.01 2.46
C SER A 152 -6.97 17.39 2.87
N ALA A 153 -6.23 16.78 1.94
CA ALA A 153 -4.90 16.25 2.20
C ALA A 153 -3.90 17.37 2.55
N THR A 154 -3.96 18.48 1.81
CA THR A 154 -3.15 19.69 2.06
C THR A 154 -3.47 20.26 3.45
N ALA A 155 -4.76 20.38 3.80
CA ALA A 155 -5.17 20.87 5.12
C ALA A 155 -4.67 19.99 6.26
N ILE A 156 -4.76 18.66 6.12
CA ILE A 156 -4.22 17.71 7.11
C ILE A 156 -2.70 17.86 7.21
N ASN A 157 -1.99 17.84 6.07
CA ASN A 157 -0.53 17.93 6.06
C ASN A 157 0.00 19.25 6.63
N GLN A 158 -0.67 20.37 6.35
CA GLN A 158 -0.32 21.67 6.93
C GLN A 158 -0.52 21.67 8.45
N ALA A 159 -1.64 21.13 8.94
CA ALA A 159 -1.92 21.09 10.37
C ALA A 159 -0.96 20.17 11.13
N ILE A 160 -0.58 19.02 10.55
CA ILE A 160 0.45 18.14 11.12
C ILE A 160 1.83 18.81 11.07
N GLY A 161 2.19 19.44 9.94
CA GLY A 161 3.46 20.13 9.74
C GLY A 161 3.64 21.37 10.62
N ALA A 162 2.56 21.92 11.19
CA ALA A 162 2.62 22.98 12.20
C ALA A 162 3.01 22.47 13.60
N VAL A 163 3.08 21.14 13.78
CA VAL A 163 3.40 20.48 15.05
C VAL A 163 4.66 19.64 14.95
N PHE A 164 4.81 18.89 13.85
CA PHE A 164 5.90 17.94 13.63
C PHE A 164 6.66 18.33 12.37
N GLU A 165 7.99 18.30 12.45
CA GLU A 165 8.84 18.41 11.26
C GLU A 165 8.62 17.19 10.34
N GLU A 166 8.86 17.33 9.04
CA GLU A 166 8.58 16.24 8.09
C GLU A 166 9.39 14.96 8.39
N SER A 167 10.58 15.08 8.98
CA SER A 167 11.39 13.92 9.43
C SER A 167 10.79 13.17 10.61
N GLN A 168 9.81 13.75 11.31
CA GLN A 168 9.07 13.14 12.42
C GLN A 168 7.78 12.45 11.95
N VAL A 169 7.36 12.65 10.70
CA VAL A 169 6.05 12.20 10.19
C VAL A 169 6.19 10.96 9.30
N PHE A 170 5.48 9.90 9.67
CA PHE A 170 5.52 8.60 9.00
C PHE A 170 4.12 8.27 8.47
N ARG A 171 3.87 8.51 7.17
CA ARG A 171 2.58 8.22 6.52
C ARG A 171 2.60 6.81 5.95
N ILE A 172 1.74 5.94 6.48
CA ILE A 172 1.73 4.51 6.14
C ILE A 172 1.12 4.27 4.76
N ASP A 173 1.90 3.61 3.92
CA ASP A 173 1.39 2.76 2.85
C ASP A 173 1.93 1.33 3.07
N HIS A 174 1.06 0.44 3.53
CA HIS A 174 1.47 -0.94 3.86
C HIS A 174 1.94 -1.77 2.65
N TYR A 175 1.71 -1.34 1.39
CA TYR A 175 2.30 -2.02 0.24
C TYR A 175 3.81 -1.80 0.18
N LEU A 176 4.30 -0.62 0.59
CA LEU A 176 5.74 -0.33 0.64
C LEU A 176 6.49 -1.21 1.64
N GLY A 177 5.80 -1.66 2.71
CA GLY A 177 6.35 -2.60 3.67
C GLY A 177 6.47 -4.05 3.17
N LYS A 178 5.89 -4.40 2.02
CA LYS A 178 5.96 -5.77 1.47
C LYS A 178 7.34 -6.05 0.91
N GLU A 179 7.89 -7.22 1.23
CA GLU A 179 9.23 -7.64 0.77
C GLU A 179 9.36 -7.62 -0.76
N THR A 180 8.34 -8.09 -1.49
CA THR A 180 8.34 -8.08 -2.96
C THR A 180 8.37 -6.69 -3.57
N VAL A 181 7.73 -5.72 -2.90
CA VAL A 181 7.70 -4.33 -3.36
C VAL A 181 9.07 -3.69 -3.15
N GLN A 182 9.73 -3.96 -2.02
CA GLN A 182 11.11 -3.52 -1.78
C GLN A 182 12.09 -4.16 -2.76
N ASN A 183 11.89 -5.44 -3.07
CA ASN A 183 12.72 -6.15 -4.03
C ASN A 183 12.66 -5.56 -5.46
N LEU A 184 11.65 -4.74 -5.80
CA LEU A 184 11.65 -3.98 -7.06
C LEU A 184 12.87 -3.08 -7.18
N MET A 185 13.27 -2.40 -6.10
CA MET A 185 14.44 -1.53 -6.12
C MET A 185 15.73 -2.33 -6.28
N ALA A 186 15.86 -3.45 -5.56
CA ALA A 186 17.00 -4.35 -5.68
C ALA A 186 17.09 -4.94 -7.10
N LEU A 187 15.96 -5.39 -7.66
CA LEU A 187 15.88 -5.92 -9.01
C LEU A 187 16.36 -4.89 -10.05
N ARG A 188 15.90 -3.64 -9.95
CA ARG A 188 16.23 -2.59 -10.93
C ARG A 188 17.65 -2.07 -10.81
N PHE A 189 18.14 -1.84 -9.59
CA PHE A 189 19.36 -1.06 -9.39
C PHE A 189 20.56 -1.89 -8.91
N ALA A 190 20.38 -3.14 -8.51
CA ALA A 190 21.50 -4.05 -8.23
C ALA A 190 21.86 -4.96 -9.42
N ASN A 191 21.08 -4.94 -10.50
CA ASN A 191 21.27 -5.82 -11.65
C ASN A 191 21.58 -5.00 -12.92
N ALA A 192 22.86 -4.90 -13.26
CA ALA A 192 23.33 -4.23 -14.47
C ALA A 192 22.72 -4.79 -15.78
N LEU A 193 22.23 -6.04 -15.75
CA LEU A 193 21.53 -6.67 -16.87
C LEU A 193 20.19 -5.98 -17.19
N LEU A 194 19.47 -5.48 -16.17
CA LEU A 194 18.10 -5.00 -16.32
C LEU A 194 18.01 -3.51 -16.60
N GLU A 195 18.91 -2.68 -16.07
CA GLU A 195 18.86 -1.22 -16.25
C GLU A 195 18.80 -0.80 -17.73
N PRO A 196 19.64 -1.32 -18.66
CA PRO A 196 19.66 -0.85 -20.04
C PRO A 196 18.36 -1.15 -20.82
N VAL A 197 17.63 -2.18 -20.40
CA VAL A 197 16.37 -2.60 -21.01
C VAL A 197 15.14 -1.99 -20.33
N TRP A 198 15.31 -1.29 -19.21
CA TRP A 198 14.22 -0.70 -18.43
C TRP A 198 13.88 0.73 -18.90
N ARG A 199 13.55 0.86 -20.19
CA ARG A 199 13.28 2.16 -20.85
C ARG A 199 12.47 1.99 -22.13
N ASN A 200 11.92 3.08 -22.65
CA ASN A 200 11.13 3.13 -23.89
C ASN A 200 11.80 2.54 -25.14
N GLY A 201 13.13 2.42 -25.17
CA GLY A 201 13.83 1.77 -26.27
C GLY A 201 13.52 0.29 -26.38
N GLN A 202 13.24 -0.37 -25.24
CA GLN A 202 13.04 -1.82 -25.16
C GLN A 202 11.69 -2.22 -24.58
N VAL A 203 11.08 -1.39 -23.73
CA VAL A 203 9.75 -1.62 -23.17
C VAL A 203 8.67 -1.15 -24.15
N ASP A 204 7.70 -2.01 -24.40
CA ASP A 204 6.50 -1.70 -25.18
C ASP A 204 5.42 -1.07 -24.29
N HIS A 205 5.06 -1.75 -23.20
CA HIS A 205 4.11 -1.24 -22.21
C HIS A 205 4.32 -1.89 -20.83
N VAL A 206 3.72 -1.31 -19.81
CA VAL A 206 3.72 -1.84 -18.44
C VAL A 206 2.28 -2.05 -17.98
N GLN A 207 2.00 -3.17 -17.31
CA GLN A 207 0.71 -3.43 -16.66
C GLN A 207 0.92 -3.60 -15.15
N ILE A 208 0.16 -2.89 -14.33
CA ILE A 208 0.14 -3.03 -12.87
C ILE A 208 -1.28 -3.41 -12.46
N SER A 209 -1.45 -4.62 -11.93
CA SER A 209 -2.75 -5.17 -11.55
C SER A 209 -2.80 -5.50 -10.07
N VAL A 210 -3.84 -5.04 -9.37
CA VAL A 210 -4.14 -5.42 -7.99
C VAL A 210 -5.60 -5.83 -7.88
N CYS A 211 -5.86 -7.12 -8.02
CA CYS A 211 -7.17 -7.73 -8.06
C CYS A 211 -7.48 -8.45 -6.74
N GLU A 212 -8.68 -8.25 -6.20
CA GLU A 212 -9.15 -8.89 -4.97
C GLU A 212 -10.41 -9.71 -5.24
N THR A 213 -10.48 -10.93 -4.68
CA THR A 213 -11.69 -11.76 -4.73
C THR A 213 -12.73 -11.36 -3.68
N LEU A 214 -12.28 -10.71 -2.60
CA LEU A 214 -13.15 -10.24 -1.53
C LEU A 214 -14.02 -9.06 -1.98
N GLY A 215 -15.18 -8.91 -1.35
CA GLY A 215 -16.04 -7.74 -1.52
C GLY A 215 -15.66 -6.62 -0.58
N VAL A 216 -16.61 -5.75 -0.27
CA VAL A 216 -16.44 -4.71 0.76
C VAL A 216 -16.62 -5.21 2.18
N GLU A 217 -17.15 -6.43 2.35
CA GLU A 217 -17.33 -7.09 3.65
C GLU A 217 -18.03 -6.17 4.66
N ASN A 218 -17.50 -6.01 5.87
CA ASN A 218 -18.06 -5.13 6.91
C ASN A 218 -17.65 -3.65 6.76
N ARG A 219 -17.05 -3.25 5.63
CA ARG A 219 -16.53 -1.88 5.41
C ARG A 219 -17.40 -1.06 4.45
N GLY A 220 -18.64 -1.46 4.18
CA GLY A 220 -19.55 -0.79 3.25
C GLY A 220 -19.61 0.73 3.45
N ALA A 221 -19.98 1.20 4.65
CA ALA A 221 -20.13 2.63 4.93
C ALA A 221 -18.86 3.48 4.68
N TYR A 222 -17.67 2.90 4.86
CA TYR A 222 -16.40 3.57 4.55
C TYR A 222 -16.12 3.49 3.04
N TYR A 223 -16.28 2.30 2.46
CA TYR A 223 -15.92 2.04 1.07
C TYR A 223 -16.79 2.85 0.11
N ASP A 224 -18.06 3.04 0.46
CA ASP A 224 -19.04 3.81 -0.32
C ASP A 224 -18.74 5.31 -0.40
N ARG A 225 -17.74 5.78 0.33
CA ARG A 225 -17.20 7.15 0.21
C ARG A 225 -15.81 7.18 -0.41
N ALA A 226 -15.09 6.06 -0.35
CA ALA A 226 -13.73 5.95 -0.82
C ALA A 226 -13.67 5.51 -2.30
N GLY A 227 -14.39 4.44 -2.63
CA GLY A 227 -14.26 3.73 -3.90
C GLY A 227 -12.89 3.06 -4.08
N ALA A 228 -12.75 2.31 -5.16
CA ALA A 228 -11.48 1.67 -5.52
C ALA A 228 -10.38 2.72 -5.78
N THR A 229 -10.75 3.92 -6.23
CA THR A 229 -9.80 5.00 -6.52
C THR A 229 -9.08 5.45 -5.25
N ARG A 230 -9.82 5.82 -4.20
CA ARG A 230 -9.20 6.33 -2.96
C ARG A 230 -8.66 5.19 -2.09
N ASP A 231 -9.28 4.00 -2.12
CA ASP A 231 -8.83 2.86 -1.29
C ASP A 231 -7.54 2.22 -1.81
N MET A 232 -7.37 2.14 -3.14
CA MET A 232 -6.29 1.37 -3.78
C MET A 232 -5.47 2.16 -4.81
N LEU A 233 -6.11 2.92 -5.70
CA LEU A 233 -5.40 3.55 -6.81
C LEU A 233 -4.48 4.70 -6.36
N GLN A 234 -5.05 5.67 -5.62
CA GLN A 234 -4.39 6.92 -5.21
C GLN A 234 -3.13 6.67 -4.36
N ASN A 235 -3.09 5.55 -3.64
CA ASN A 235 -1.96 5.13 -2.83
C ASN A 235 -1.19 4.00 -3.52
N HIS A 236 -1.62 2.75 -3.32
CA HIS A 236 -0.84 1.55 -3.62
C HIS A 236 -0.44 1.43 -5.09
N LEU A 237 -1.35 1.64 -6.03
CA LEU A 237 -1.02 1.51 -7.45
C LEU A 237 -0.08 2.63 -7.90
N LEU A 238 -0.27 3.87 -7.44
CA LEU A 238 0.65 4.97 -7.72
C LEU A 238 2.02 4.73 -7.08
N GLN A 239 2.09 4.13 -5.89
CA GLN A 239 3.36 3.73 -5.29
C GLN A 239 4.09 2.68 -6.12
N LEU A 240 3.39 1.64 -6.58
CA LEU A 240 3.98 0.63 -7.47
C LEU A 240 4.43 1.24 -8.80
N LEU A 241 3.62 2.14 -9.39
CA LEU A 241 3.99 2.87 -10.60
C LEU A 241 5.29 3.65 -10.37
N CYS A 242 5.39 4.40 -9.27
CA CYS A 242 6.59 5.19 -8.96
C CYS A 242 7.82 4.28 -8.82
N LEU A 243 7.72 3.18 -8.07
CA LEU A 243 8.84 2.24 -7.89
C LEU A 243 9.28 1.56 -9.19
N VAL A 244 8.35 1.33 -10.12
CA VAL A 244 8.67 0.79 -11.45
C VAL A 244 9.30 1.85 -12.36
N ALA A 245 8.86 3.10 -12.26
CA ALA A 245 9.18 4.14 -13.21
C ALA A 245 10.36 5.06 -12.80
N MET A 246 10.62 5.23 -11.50
CA MET A 246 11.60 6.19 -10.99
C MET A 246 13.02 5.97 -11.51
N GLU A 247 13.83 7.02 -11.63
CA GLU A 247 15.25 6.90 -11.97
C GLU A 247 16.04 6.23 -10.82
N PRO A 248 17.25 5.69 -11.08
CA PRO A 248 18.14 5.27 -10.01
C PRO A 248 18.46 6.47 -9.10
N PRO A 249 18.19 6.39 -7.79
CA PRO A 249 18.54 7.47 -6.88
C PRO A 249 20.08 7.57 -6.78
N ALA A 250 20.60 8.78 -6.59
CA ALA A 250 22.04 9.01 -6.48
C ALA A 250 22.66 8.29 -5.26
N GLN A 251 21.87 8.12 -4.20
CA GLN A 251 22.22 7.42 -2.97
C GLN A 251 20.99 6.64 -2.47
N PHE A 252 21.21 5.53 -1.76
CA PHE A 252 20.12 4.78 -1.15
C PHE A 252 19.77 5.36 0.22
N GLU A 253 19.28 6.60 0.20
CA GLU A 253 18.81 7.34 1.38
C GLU A 253 17.34 7.78 1.20
N ALA A 254 16.63 7.94 2.31
CA ALA A 254 15.18 8.16 2.30
C ALA A 254 14.74 9.34 1.44
N GLU A 255 15.42 10.49 1.52
CA GLU A 255 15.08 11.67 0.73
C GLU A 255 15.37 11.46 -0.77
N ALA A 256 16.53 10.88 -1.11
CA ALA A 256 16.90 10.62 -2.50
C ALA A 256 15.92 9.66 -3.20
N VAL A 257 15.48 8.60 -2.51
CA VAL A 257 14.46 7.68 -3.04
C VAL A 257 13.12 8.39 -3.21
N ARG A 258 12.69 9.18 -2.22
CA ARG A 258 11.40 9.90 -2.28
C ARG A 258 11.39 11.01 -3.34
N ASP A 259 12.51 11.67 -3.57
CA ASP A 259 12.67 12.64 -4.66
C ASP A 259 12.46 12.00 -6.04
N GLU A 260 13.02 10.82 -6.28
CA GLU A 260 12.80 10.12 -7.56
C GLU A 260 11.35 9.67 -7.76
N LYS A 261 10.65 9.28 -6.67
CA LYS A 261 9.20 8.97 -6.73
C LYS A 261 8.37 10.21 -7.05
N VAL A 262 8.63 11.34 -6.40
CA VAL A 262 7.90 12.60 -6.63
C VAL A 262 8.11 13.12 -8.05
N LYS A 263 9.32 12.96 -8.64
CA LYS A 263 9.56 13.30 -10.06
C LYS A 263 8.62 12.53 -10.99
N ILE A 264 8.33 11.26 -10.70
CA ILE A 264 7.39 10.48 -11.50
C ILE A 264 5.98 11.01 -11.36
N LEU A 265 5.49 11.26 -10.14
CA LEU A 265 4.16 11.81 -9.93
C LEU A 265 3.95 13.14 -10.65
N ARG A 266 4.97 14.02 -10.62
CA ARG A 266 4.95 15.31 -11.35
C ARG A 266 5.04 15.16 -12.87
N ALA A 267 5.59 14.05 -13.35
CA ALA A 267 5.68 13.72 -14.77
C ALA A 267 4.45 12.95 -15.27
N LEU A 268 3.49 12.60 -14.41
CA LEU A 268 2.25 11.98 -14.87
C LEU A 268 1.47 12.96 -15.75
N LYS A 269 1.17 12.54 -16.98
CA LYS A 269 0.33 13.33 -17.88
C LYS A 269 -1.06 13.51 -17.25
N PRO A 270 -1.56 14.75 -17.08
CA PRO A 270 -2.89 14.98 -16.52
C PRO A 270 -3.99 14.30 -17.36
N ILE A 271 -4.97 13.71 -16.69
CA ILE A 271 -6.18 13.16 -17.32
C ILE A 271 -7.36 14.05 -16.86
N THR A 272 -7.96 14.80 -17.79
CA THR A 272 -8.94 15.84 -17.45
C THR A 272 -10.09 15.89 -18.48
N GLY A 273 -11.23 16.45 -18.09
CA GLY A 273 -12.35 16.66 -19.01
C GLY A 273 -12.82 15.37 -19.70
N GLN A 274 -12.95 15.41 -21.03
CA GLN A 274 -13.41 14.26 -21.81
C GLN A 274 -12.37 13.14 -21.93
N ASP A 275 -11.08 13.43 -21.78
CA ASP A 275 -10.01 12.40 -21.85
C ASP A 275 -10.22 11.29 -20.81
N VAL A 276 -10.89 11.63 -19.71
CA VAL A 276 -11.26 10.68 -18.65
C VAL A 276 -12.09 9.52 -19.22
N GLN A 277 -13.02 9.78 -20.15
CA GLN A 277 -13.83 8.72 -20.76
C GLN A 277 -13.03 7.77 -21.65
N ASP A 278 -11.95 8.28 -22.25
CA ASP A 278 -11.14 7.54 -23.21
C ASP A 278 -10.01 6.74 -22.56
N THR A 279 -9.51 7.22 -21.44
CA THR A 279 -8.30 6.69 -20.78
C THR A 279 -8.61 5.97 -19.47
N THR A 280 -9.85 6.01 -18.99
CA THR A 280 -10.24 5.37 -17.73
C THR A 280 -11.52 4.55 -17.87
N VAL A 281 -11.66 3.53 -17.04
CA VAL A 281 -12.86 2.72 -16.90
C VAL A 281 -13.11 2.53 -15.42
N ARG A 282 -14.29 2.97 -14.95
CA ARG A 282 -14.78 2.69 -13.59
C ARG A 282 -15.92 1.68 -13.65
N GLY A 283 -15.95 0.75 -12.71
CA GLY A 283 -16.93 -0.34 -12.68
C GLY A 283 -17.45 -0.64 -11.29
N GLN A 284 -18.63 -1.25 -11.20
CA GLN A 284 -19.27 -1.68 -9.96
C GLN A 284 -19.75 -3.13 -10.10
N TYR A 285 -19.42 -3.99 -9.14
CA TYR A 285 -19.77 -5.41 -9.25
C TYR A 285 -21.26 -5.65 -9.04
N HIS A 286 -21.81 -6.53 -9.88
CA HIS A 286 -23.15 -7.06 -9.75
C HIS A 286 -23.12 -8.47 -9.15
N ALA A 287 -24.30 -9.02 -8.86
CA ALA A 287 -24.44 -10.39 -8.38
C ALA A 287 -23.72 -11.37 -9.32
N GLY A 288 -23.06 -12.37 -8.74
CA GLY A 288 -22.23 -13.29 -9.49
C GLY A 288 -21.78 -14.48 -8.66
N LYS A 289 -20.74 -15.18 -9.12
CA LYS A 289 -20.24 -16.39 -8.47
C LYS A 289 -18.73 -16.35 -8.29
N ILE A 290 -18.25 -16.56 -7.07
CA ILE A 290 -16.82 -16.65 -6.73
C ILE A 290 -16.59 -17.97 -6.00
N GLY A 291 -15.66 -18.78 -6.50
CA GLY A 291 -15.37 -20.09 -5.90
C GLY A 291 -16.59 -21.03 -5.81
N GLY A 292 -17.56 -20.87 -6.72
CA GLY A 292 -18.81 -21.64 -6.73
C GLY A 292 -19.91 -21.11 -5.81
N GLN A 293 -19.65 -20.07 -5.01
CA GLN A 293 -20.63 -19.46 -4.12
C GLN A 293 -21.25 -18.21 -4.76
N GLU A 294 -22.57 -18.04 -4.60
CA GLU A 294 -23.27 -16.83 -5.00
C GLU A 294 -22.93 -15.69 -4.05
N VAL A 295 -22.65 -14.52 -4.63
CA VAL A 295 -22.31 -13.30 -3.91
C VAL A 295 -23.20 -12.16 -4.38
N PRO A 296 -23.61 -11.25 -3.48
CA PRO A 296 -24.56 -10.18 -3.82
C PRO A 296 -23.92 -9.13 -4.73
N ALA A 297 -24.77 -8.31 -5.36
CA ALA A 297 -24.35 -7.07 -5.99
C ALA A 297 -23.90 -6.04 -4.94
N TYR A 298 -23.07 -5.08 -5.34
CA TYR A 298 -22.49 -4.10 -4.43
C TYR A 298 -23.51 -3.32 -3.60
N TYR A 299 -24.58 -2.84 -4.23
CA TYR A 299 -25.65 -2.09 -3.56
C TYR A 299 -26.54 -2.94 -2.63
N PHE A 300 -26.33 -4.26 -2.57
CA PHE A 300 -26.95 -5.14 -1.57
C PHE A 300 -25.96 -5.51 -0.43
N GLU A 301 -24.74 -5.00 -0.47
CA GLU A 301 -23.77 -5.19 0.61
C GLU A 301 -24.18 -4.38 1.85
N LYS A 302 -23.74 -4.85 3.01
CA LYS A 302 -24.09 -4.23 4.28
C LYS A 302 -23.55 -2.81 4.37
N ASP A 303 -24.39 -1.88 4.81
CA ASP A 303 -24.07 -0.46 5.03
C ASP A 303 -23.62 0.29 3.75
N VAL A 304 -24.12 -0.13 2.58
CA VAL A 304 -23.92 0.55 1.27
C VAL A 304 -25.25 1.18 0.84
N ASP A 305 -25.20 2.35 0.19
CA ASP A 305 -26.40 2.96 -0.38
C ASP A 305 -26.91 2.15 -1.58
N ASN A 306 -28.23 1.93 -1.66
CA ASN A 306 -28.85 1.16 -2.74
C ASN A 306 -28.71 1.86 -4.11
N ASP A 307 -28.54 3.18 -4.11
CA ASP A 307 -28.35 4.00 -5.32
C ASP A 307 -26.90 4.48 -5.51
N SER A 308 -25.94 3.84 -4.84
CA SER A 308 -24.52 4.22 -4.89
C SER A 308 -23.92 4.10 -6.29
N ASP A 309 -23.22 5.15 -6.73
CA ASP A 309 -22.42 5.17 -7.96
C ASP A 309 -20.92 4.89 -7.69
N THR A 310 -20.59 4.45 -6.47
CA THR A 310 -19.21 4.17 -6.06
C THR A 310 -18.59 3.07 -6.91
N GLU A 311 -17.38 3.31 -7.40
CA GLU A 311 -16.64 2.32 -8.18
C GLU A 311 -15.97 1.26 -7.28
N THR A 312 -16.19 -0.01 -7.60
CA THR A 312 -15.51 -1.16 -6.99
C THR A 312 -14.40 -1.71 -7.87
N PHE A 313 -14.23 -1.15 -9.08
CA PHE A 313 -13.20 -1.45 -10.06
C PHE A 313 -12.76 -0.17 -10.76
N VAL A 314 -11.46 -0.04 -11.01
CA VAL A 314 -10.88 1.01 -11.86
C VAL A 314 -9.81 0.40 -12.76
N ALA A 315 -9.81 0.78 -14.03
CA ALA A 315 -8.70 0.58 -14.94
C ALA A 315 -8.36 1.89 -15.66
N MET A 316 -7.08 2.10 -15.98
CA MET A 316 -6.63 3.31 -16.67
C MET A 316 -5.37 3.12 -17.50
N GLN A 317 -5.28 3.90 -18.57
CA GLN A 317 -4.07 4.09 -19.36
C GLN A 317 -3.41 5.41 -18.93
N VAL A 318 -2.17 5.30 -18.46
CA VAL A 318 -1.39 6.39 -17.88
C VAL A 318 -0.13 6.61 -18.72
N HIS A 319 0.28 7.87 -18.86
CA HIS A 319 1.53 8.23 -19.53
C HIS A 319 2.42 9.03 -18.58
N ILE A 320 3.73 8.82 -18.70
CA ILE A 320 4.76 9.52 -17.92
C ILE A 320 5.58 10.36 -18.90
N ASP A 321 5.45 11.67 -18.82
CA ASP A 321 6.08 12.65 -19.70
C ASP A 321 7.53 12.91 -19.27
N ASN A 322 8.38 11.89 -19.43
CA ASN A 322 9.84 12.00 -19.23
C ASN A 322 10.62 11.23 -20.30
N TRP A 323 11.94 11.41 -20.33
CA TRP A 323 12.80 10.78 -21.34
C TRP A 323 12.82 9.25 -21.30
N ARG A 324 12.72 8.63 -20.11
CA ARG A 324 12.78 7.17 -19.97
C ARG A 324 11.52 6.49 -20.48
N TRP A 325 10.37 7.11 -20.27
CA TRP A 325 9.04 6.51 -20.51
C TRP A 325 8.22 7.17 -21.61
N ALA A 326 8.77 8.17 -22.30
CA ALA A 326 8.13 8.79 -23.46
C ALA A 326 7.58 7.73 -24.43
N GLY A 327 6.28 7.79 -24.69
CA GLY A 327 5.56 6.89 -25.60
C GLY A 327 5.22 5.50 -25.05
N VAL A 328 5.61 5.16 -23.82
CA VAL A 328 5.28 3.87 -23.19
C VAL A 328 4.02 4.02 -22.32
N PRO A 329 2.90 3.35 -22.65
CA PRO A 329 1.72 3.38 -21.81
C PRO A 329 1.88 2.49 -20.57
N PHE A 330 1.38 2.98 -19.44
CA PHE A 330 1.21 2.25 -18.21
C PHE A 330 -0.27 1.94 -18.01
N TYR A 331 -0.61 0.66 -17.92
CA TYR A 331 -1.97 0.21 -17.68
C TYR A 331 -2.13 -0.20 -16.22
N LEU A 332 -2.95 0.55 -15.49
CA LEU A 332 -3.24 0.26 -14.08
C LEU A 332 -4.63 -0.35 -13.98
N ARG A 333 -4.80 -1.39 -13.17
CA ARG A 333 -6.14 -1.88 -12.80
C ARG A 333 -6.21 -2.37 -11.37
N THR A 334 -7.35 -2.13 -10.74
CA THR A 334 -7.69 -2.69 -9.44
C THR A 334 -9.18 -2.92 -9.34
N GLY A 335 -9.59 -3.92 -8.55
CA GLY A 335 -10.99 -4.13 -8.28
C GLY A 335 -11.27 -5.22 -7.26
N LYS A 336 -12.49 -5.17 -6.72
CA LYS A 336 -13.07 -6.15 -5.79
C LYS A 336 -13.94 -7.15 -6.52
N ARG A 337 -14.21 -8.28 -5.87
CA ARG A 337 -14.99 -9.40 -6.44
C ARG A 337 -14.45 -9.85 -7.81
N MET A 338 -13.14 -9.81 -8.00
CA MET A 338 -12.47 -10.25 -9.23
C MET A 338 -12.37 -11.78 -9.28
N ALA A 339 -12.14 -12.34 -10.46
CA ALA A 339 -12.04 -13.78 -10.69
C ALA A 339 -10.95 -14.45 -9.83
N ARG A 340 -9.82 -13.75 -9.64
CA ARG A 340 -8.65 -14.24 -8.91
C ARG A 340 -8.03 -13.13 -8.09
N ARG A 341 -7.45 -13.50 -6.94
CA ARG A 341 -6.65 -12.59 -6.13
C ARG A 341 -5.25 -12.55 -6.73
N SER A 342 -4.81 -11.39 -7.19
CA SER A 342 -3.47 -11.22 -7.76
C SER A 342 -2.97 -9.79 -7.55
N SER A 343 -1.69 -9.66 -7.26
CA SER A 343 -0.98 -8.38 -7.31
C SER A 343 0.28 -8.61 -8.15
N GLN A 344 0.37 -7.96 -9.30
CA GLN A 344 1.45 -8.21 -10.25
C GLN A 344 1.81 -6.97 -11.07
N ILE A 345 3.07 -6.94 -11.49
CA ILE A 345 3.61 -5.99 -12.46
C ILE A 345 4.11 -6.79 -13.65
N VAL A 346 3.69 -6.42 -14.85
CA VAL A 346 4.11 -7.05 -16.11
C VAL A 346 4.77 -5.99 -16.97
N ILE A 347 6.03 -6.22 -17.33
CA ILE A 347 6.78 -5.37 -18.26
C ILE A 347 6.89 -6.14 -19.57
N GLN A 348 6.16 -5.66 -20.57
CA GLN A 348 6.21 -6.20 -21.92
C GLN A 348 7.36 -5.54 -22.68
N PHE A 349 8.29 -6.35 -23.20
CA PHE A 349 9.32 -5.84 -24.10
C PHE A 349 8.78 -5.76 -25.54
N LYS A 350 9.42 -4.93 -26.36
CA LYS A 350 9.16 -4.83 -27.79
C LYS A 350 9.56 -6.12 -28.51
N PRO A 351 8.92 -6.45 -29.65
CA PRO A 351 9.36 -7.55 -30.49
C PRO A 351 10.78 -7.30 -31.03
N VAL A 352 11.44 -8.36 -31.46
CA VAL A 352 12.74 -8.23 -32.11
C VAL A 352 12.59 -7.41 -33.41
N PRO A 353 13.55 -6.54 -33.77
CA PRO A 353 13.41 -5.69 -34.95
C PRO A 353 13.32 -6.45 -36.29
N HIS A 354 13.85 -7.67 -36.33
CA HIS A 354 13.84 -8.52 -37.51
C HIS A 354 13.57 -9.98 -37.12
N GLU A 355 12.44 -10.51 -37.57
CA GLU A 355 12.03 -11.89 -37.30
C GLU A 355 12.80 -12.88 -38.18
N LEU A 356 13.90 -13.42 -37.66
CA LEU A 356 14.65 -14.51 -38.30
C LEU A 356 13.95 -15.87 -38.14
N PHE A 357 13.05 -15.99 -37.18
CA PHE A 357 12.36 -17.22 -36.82
C PHE A 357 10.86 -16.96 -36.71
N ASN A 358 10.05 -17.75 -37.42
CA ASN A 358 8.59 -17.60 -37.37
C ASN A 358 8.04 -17.93 -35.98
N GLY A 359 7.11 -17.10 -35.49
CA GLY A 359 6.39 -17.33 -34.23
C GLY A 359 7.15 -16.92 -32.97
N GLY A 360 8.12 -16.01 -33.08
CA GLY A 360 8.74 -15.37 -31.91
C GLY A 360 7.73 -14.51 -31.17
N GLN A 361 7.62 -14.69 -29.84
CA GLN A 361 6.88 -13.77 -28.98
C GLN A 361 7.86 -12.81 -28.31
N ALA A 362 7.42 -11.57 -28.06
CA ALA A 362 8.23 -10.61 -27.34
C ALA A 362 8.39 -11.00 -25.87
N ASN A 363 9.56 -10.72 -25.31
CA ASN A 363 9.89 -11.12 -23.94
C ASN A 363 8.98 -10.42 -22.92
N GLN A 364 8.78 -11.03 -21.76
CA GLN A 364 8.02 -10.45 -20.65
C GLN A 364 8.77 -10.63 -19.33
N LEU A 365 8.86 -9.57 -18.53
CA LEU A 365 9.25 -9.67 -17.12
C LEU A 365 7.98 -9.57 -16.27
N ILE A 366 7.69 -10.63 -15.52
CA ILE A 366 6.50 -10.75 -14.67
C ILE A 366 6.97 -10.75 -13.22
N ILE A 367 6.46 -9.81 -12.45
CA ILE A 367 6.76 -9.65 -11.02
C ILE A 367 5.45 -9.86 -10.27
N GLN A 368 5.28 -11.05 -9.71
CA GLN A 368 4.14 -11.40 -8.87
C GLN A 368 4.45 -10.98 -7.43
N LEU A 369 3.66 -10.05 -6.90
CA LEU A 369 3.76 -9.56 -5.53
C LEU A 369 2.94 -10.41 -4.56
N GLN A 370 1.74 -10.86 -4.98
CA GLN A 370 0.82 -11.73 -4.22
C GLN A 370 -0.05 -12.55 -5.19
N PRO A 371 -0.52 -13.76 -4.84
CA PRO A 371 -0.36 -14.44 -3.56
C PRO A 371 1.03 -15.03 -3.35
N ASP A 372 1.65 -15.55 -4.41
CA ASP A 372 2.98 -16.12 -4.37
C ASP A 372 4.01 -15.13 -4.93
N GLU A 373 5.07 -14.92 -4.18
CA GLU A 373 6.14 -14.00 -4.53
C GLU A 373 7.06 -14.63 -5.57
N ARG A 374 7.00 -14.14 -6.80
CA ARG A 374 7.70 -14.74 -7.95
C ARG A 374 8.17 -13.67 -8.92
N ILE A 375 9.39 -13.83 -9.45
CA ILE A 375 9.88 -13.04 -10.58
C ILE A 375 10.20 -14.01 -11.71
N SER A 376 9.57 -13.83 -12.86
CA SER A 376 9.85 -14.65 -14.03
C SER A 376 10.16 -13.81 -15.28
N LEU A 377 11.18 -14.24 -16.02
CA LEU A 377 11.51 -13.69 -17.33
C LEU A 377 11.12 -14.71 -18.40
N ARG A 378 10.09 -14.39 -19.18
CA ARG A 378 9.64 -15.20 -20.31
C ARG A 378 10.45 -14.85 -21.55
N MET A 379 11.07 -15.86 -22.15
CA MET A 379 11.93 -15.75 -23.33
C MET A 379 11.63 -16.86 -24.34
N MET A 380 12.05 -16.69 -25.58
CA MET A 380 11.97 -17.74 -26.60
C MET A 380 13.24 -18.61 -26.60
N THR A 381 13.06 -19.93 -26.67
CA THR A 381 14.15 -20.90 -26.84
C THR A 381 13.83 -21.91 -27.93
N LYS A 382 14.86 -22.59 -28.47
CA LYS A 382 14.67 -23.67 -29.44
C LYS A 382 14.05 -24.89 -28.75
N SER A 383 12.91 -25.35 -29.26
CA SER A 383 12.32 -26.62 -28.82
C SER A 383 13.22 -27.80 -29.19
N PRO A 384 13.40 -28.82 -28.33
CA PRO A 384 14.12 -30.04 -28.67
C PRO A 384 13.57 -30.70 -29.94
N GLY A 385 14.47 -31.19 -30.81
CA GLY A 385 14.11 -31.88 -32.06
C GLY A 385 14.71 -31.26 -33.34
N LYS A 386 14.18 -31.71 -34.49
CA LYS A 386 14.59 -31.24 -35.83
C LYS A 386 13.91 -29.91 -36.19
N GLY A 387 14.69 -29.03 -36.82
CA GLY A 387 14.27 -27.69 -37.25
C GLY A 387 14.54 -26.59 -36.22
N MET A 388 14.23 -25.35 -36.59
CA MET A 388 14.37 -24.16 -35.75
C MET A 388 12.99 -23.68 -35.32
N ARG A 389 12.34 -24.46 -34.44
CA ARG A 389 11.05 -24.10 -33.85
C ARG A 389 11.29 -23.49 -32.47
N LEU A 390 10.69 -22.34 -32.23
CA LEU A 390 10.79 -21.64 -30.95
C LEU A 390 9.62 -21.99 -30.04
N ALA A 391 9.88 -22.03 -28.74
CA ALA A 391 8.88 -22.15 -27.69
C ALA A 391 9.19 -21.15 -26.57
N PRO A 392 8.17 -20.55 -25.94
CA PRO A 392 8.38 -19.71 -24.77
C PRO A 392 8.81 -20.57 -23.58
N VAL A 393 9.81 -20.10 -22.83
CA VAL A 393 10.28 -20.67 -21.57
C VAL A 393 10.39 -19.55 -20.53
N GLU A 394 10.08 -19.87 -19.28
CA GLU A 394 10.20 -18.96 -18.15
C GLU A 394 11.48 -19.27 -17.38
N LEU A 395 12.34 -18.26 -17.24
CA LEU A 395 13.40 -18.26 -16.23
C LEU A 395 12.79 -17.76 -14.93
N ASP A 396 12.67 -18.65 -13.96
CA ASP A 396 11.91 -18.43 -12.74
C ASP A 396 12.82 -18.24 -11.53
N LEU A 397 12.73 -17.08 -10.89
CA LEU A 397 13.29 -16.80 -9.59
C LEU A 397 12.16 -16.91 -8.56
N ASN A 398 12.00 -18.13 -8.03
CA ASN A 398 11.10 -18.38 -6.92
C ASN A 398 11.77 -17.96 -5.60
N LEU A 399 11.49 -16.74 -5.15
CA LEU A 399 12.03 -16.18 -3.92
C LEU A 399 11.61 -16.97 -2.67
N ALA A 400 10.46 -17.64 -2.71
CA ALA A 400 10.01 -18.48 -1.60
C ALA A 400 10.90 -19.71 -1.43
N GLN A 401 11.39 -20.28 -2.53
CA GLN A 401 12.34 -21.37 -2.49
C GLN A 401 13.76 -20.89 -2.13
N ALA A 402 14.21 -19.78 -2.73
CA ALA A 402 15.56 -19.27 -2.50
C ALA A 402 15.81 -18.87 -1.03
N PHE A 403 14.78 -18.38 -0.33
CA PHE A 403 14.86 -17.93 1.06
C PHE A 403 13.94 -18.71 2.00
N ALA A 404 13.66 -19.99 1.69
CA ALA A 404 12.69 -20.83 2.43
C ALA A 404 12.96 -20.95 3.94
N GLN A 405 14.21 -20.76 4.38
CA GLN A 405 14.61 -20.86 5.78
C GLN A 405 14.49 -19.53 6.55
N THR A 406 14.17 -18.42 5.88
CA THR A 406 14.04 -17.12 6.51
C THR A 406 12.56 -16.76 6.64
N ARG A 407 12.13 -16.43 7.86
CA ARG A 407 10.79 -15.91 8.10
C ARG A 407 10.65 -14.58 7.37
N ARG A 408 9.58 -14.45 6.59
CA ARG A 408 9.22 -13.18 5.96
C ARG A 408 8.51 -12.31 6.99
N TRP A 409 8.92 -11.05 7.05
CA TRP A 409 8.23 -10.07 7.85
C TRP A 409 6.96 -9.62 7.15
N GLU A 410 5.88 -9.52 7.91
CA GLU A 410 4.68 -8.85 7.44
C GLU A 410 4.94 -7.35 7.28
N ALA A 411 4.17 -6.68 6.43
CA ALA A 411 4.39 -5.27 6.09
C ALA A 411 4.49 -4.36 7.34
N TYR A 412 3.66 -4.59 8.36
CA TYR A 412 3.68 -3.79 9.58
C TYR A 412 4.90 -4.07 10.47
N GLU A 413 5.47 -5.27 10.47
CA GLU A 413 6.72 -5.54 11.20
C GLU A 413 7.85 -4.69 10.63
N ARG A 414 7.96 -4.68 9.30
CA ARG A 414 8.96 -3.89 8.61
C ARG A 414 8.76 -2.39 8.86
N LEU A 415 7.55 -1.88 8.64
CA LEU A 415 7.27 -0.45 8.80
C LEU A 415 7.48 0.01 10.25
N LEU A 416 7.08 -0.79 11.24
CA LEU A 416 7.33 -0.44 12.65
C LEU A 416 8.83 -0.39 12.98
N LEU A 417 9.65 -1.28 12.40
CA LEU A 417 11.11 -1.21 12.54
C LEU A 417 11.68 0.05 11.92
N ASP A 418 11.21 0.45 10.74
CA ASP A 418 11.68 1.65 10.07
C ASP A 418 11.27 2.92 10.86
N VAL A 419 10.05 2.96 11.43
CA VAL A 419 9.66 4.01 12.38
C VAL A 419 10.57 4.05 13.60
N LEU A 420 10.96 2.91 14.16
CA LEU A 420 11.89 2.82 15.30
C LEU A 420 13.31 3.27 14.91
N ALA A 421 13.75 2.98 13.69
CA ALA A 421 15.04 3.40 13.17
C ALA A 421 15.07 4.89 12.76
N GLY A 422 13.89 5.50 12.54
CA GLY A 422 13.80 6.85 11.97
C GLY A 422 14.01 6.85 10.45
N ASP A 423 13.87 5.70 9.80
CA ASP A 423 14.01 5.55 8.35
C ASP A 423 12.66 5.81 7.67
N SER A 424 12.60 6.90 6.89
CA SER A 424 11.38 7.33 6.19
C SER A 424 11.31 6.84 4.74
N THR A 425 12.24 5.97 4.29
CA THR A 425 12.32 5.51 2.89
C THR A 425 11.02 4.87 2.39
N LEU A 426 10.35 4.08 3.26
CA LEU A 426 9.12 3.34 2.93
C LEU A 426 7.84 4.10 3.31
N PHE A 427 7.91 5.41 3.53
CA PHE A 427 6.77 6.24 3.95
C PHE A 427 6.52 7.34 2.94
N MET A 428 5.25 7.71 2.77
CA MET A 428 4.89 8.78 1.84
C MET A 428 5.28 10.14 2.42
N ARG A 429 6.07 10.90 1.65
CA ARG A 429 6.37 12.30 1.98
C ARG A 429 5.15 13.19 1.71
N ARG A 430 5.08 14.34 2.36
CA ARG A 430 4.01 15.32 2.19
C ARG A 430 3.74 15.66 0.72
N ASP A 431 4.78 16.05 -0.01
CA ASP A 431 4.69 16.45 -1.42
C ASP A 431 4.35 15.28 -2.34
N GLU A 432 4.70 14.05 -1.95
CA GLU A 432 4.29 12.83 -2.63
C GLU A 432 2.78 12.61 -2.54
N VAL A 433 2.20 12.76 -1.34
CA VAL A 433 0.74 12.67 -1.13
C VAL A 433 0.01 13.77 -1.91
N GLU A 434 0.49 15.01 -1.83
CA GLU A 434 -0.11 16.15 -2.54
C GLU A 434 -0.01 15.98 -4.07
N ALA A 435 1.13 15.51 -4.61
CA ALA A 435 1.28 15.27 -6.04
C ALA A 435 0.37 14.14 -6.55
N ALA A 436 0.21 13.07 -5.76
CA ALA A 436 -0.74 12.00 -6.09
C ALA A 436 -2.18 12.53 -6.16
N TRP A 437 -2.60 13.34 -5.20
CA TRP A 437 -3.95 13.96 -5.22
C TRP A 437 -4.13 14.96 -6.34
N ALA A 438 -3.12 15.79 -6.64
CA ALA A 438 -3.18 16.75 -7.75
C ALA A 438 -3.42 16.06 -9.10
N TRP A 439 -2.98 14.81 -9.26
CA TRP A 439 -3.24 14.01 -10.44
C TRP A 439 -4.59 13.27 -10.41
N ILE A 440 -5.04 12.81 -9.23
CA ILE A 440 -6.30 12.06 -9.06
C ILE A 440 -7.55 12.96 -9.07
N ASP A 441 -7.50 14.13 -8.43
CA ASP A 441 -8.67 15.03 -8.28
C ASP A 441 -9.33 15.38 -9.63
N PRO A 442 -8.59 15.75 -10.70
CA PRO A 442 -9.19 16.04 -11.99
C PRO A 442 -9.88 14.83 -12.65
N ILE A 443 -9.42 13.61 -12.36
CA ILE A 443 -10.05 12.37 -12.84
C ILE A 443 -11.41 12.18 -12.17
N LEU A 444 -11.45 12.34 -10.84
CA LEU A 444 -12.67 12.25 -10.05
C LEU A 444 -13.69 13.30 -10.49
N GLN A 445 -13.26 14.55 -10.67
CA GLN A 445 -14.10 15.64 -11.18
C GLN A 445 -14.63 15.35 -12.59
N GLY A 446 -13.80 14.79 -13.48
CA GLY A 446 -14.23 14.42 -14.82
C GLY A 446 -15.24 13.27 -14.83
N TRP A 447 -15.14 12.31 -13.89
CA TRP A 447 -16.17 11.28 -13.72
C TRP A 447 -17.50 11.86 -13.26
N GLU A 448 -17.50 12.75 -12.26
CA GLU A 448 -18.71 13.41 -11.79
C GLU A 448 -19.38 14.26 -12.89
N ALA A 449 -18.57 14.95 -13.70
CA ALA A 449 -19.07 15.84 -14.76
C ALA A 449 -19.54 15.11 -16.03
N HIS A 450 -18.87 14.01 -16.41
CA HIS A 450 -19.03 13.41 -17.75
C HIS A 450 -19.29 11.90 -17.75
N PHE A 451 -19.13 11.19 -16.63
CA PHE A 451 -19.14 9.73 -16.59
C PHE A 451 -19.75 9.19 -15.30
N GLN A 452 -20.99 9.63 -15.02
CA GLN A 452 -21.65 9.52 -13.71
C GLN A 452 -21.98 8.10 -13.24
N ALA A 453 -22.02 7.08 -14.10
CA ALA A 453 -22.40 5.73 -13.67
C ALA A 453 -21.26 4.73 -13.92
N PRO A 454 -20.84 3.94 -12.91
CA PRO A 454 -19.87 2.89 -13.12
C PRO A 454 -20.43 1.77 -14.01
N ARG A 455 -19.58 1.15 -14.81
CA ARG A 455 -19.96 0.02 -15.66
C ARG A 455 -20.22 -1.23 -14.82
N PRO A 456 -21.34 -1.96 -15.03
CA PRO A 456 -21.58 -3.18 -14.28
C PRO A 456 -20.61 -4.29 -14.71
N TYR A 457 -20.18 -5.12 -13.77
CA TYR A 457 -19.47 -6.36 -14.08
C TYR A 457 -19.90 -7.49 -13.14
N PRO A 458 -20.07 -8.75 -13.62
CA PRO A 458 -20.42 -9.85 -12.73
C PRO A 458 -19.33 -10.11 -11.69
N ALA A 459 -19.69 -10.28 -10.43
CA ALA A 459 -18.75 -10.76 -9.42
C ALA A 459 -18.15 -12.12 -9.84
N GLY A 460 -16.83 -12.24 -9.76
CA GLY A 460 -16.04 -13.37 -10.25
C GLY A 460 -15.54 -13.23 -11.69
N SER A 461 -15.82 -12.10 -12.36
CA SER A 461 -15.23 -11.75 -13.65
C SER A 461 -13.92 -10.95 -13.50
N ASN A 462 -13.29 -10.58 -14.61
CA ASN A 462 -12.07 -9.75 -14.64
C ASN A 462 -12.37 -8.24 -14.77
N GLY A 463 -13.54 -7.80 -14.30
CA GLY A 463 -14.01 -6.43 -14.44
C GLY A 463 -14.85 -6.20 -15.70
N PRO A 464 -15.25 -4.95 -15.97
CA PRO A 464 -16.06 -4.60 -17.14
C PRO A 464 -15.32 -4.85 -18.46
N GLU A 465 -16.05 -5.24 -19.51
CA GLU A 465 -15.48 -5.48 -20.84
C GLU A 465 -14.76 -4.24 -21.42
N GLN A 466 -15.23 -3.05 -21.06
CA GLN A 466 -14.63 -1.77 -21.46
C GLN A 466 -13.18 -1.64 -20.98
N ALA A 467 -12.79 -2.32 -19.89
CA ALA A 467 -11.40 -2.33 -19.44
C ALA A 467 -10.47 -2.99 -20.47
N ASN A 468 -10.95 -3.97 -21.24
CA ASN A 468 -10.18 -4.57 -22.34
C ASN A 468 -10.03 -3.59 -23.52
N SER A 469 -10.99 -2.68 -23.70
CA SER A 469 -10.97 -1.72 -24.80
C SER A 469 -9.81 -0.71 -24.67
N LEU A 470 -9.36 -0.41 -23.44
CA LEU A 470 -8.19 0.45 -23.20
C LEU A 470 -6.92 -0.09 -23.88
N LEU A 471 -6.72 -1.41 -23.84
CA LEU A 471 -5.55 -2.07 -24.44
C LEU A 471 -5.80 -2.46 -25.89
N ALA A 472 -7.03 -2.88 -26.23
CA ALA A 472 -7.38 -3.32 -27.58
C ALA A 472 -7.23 -2.21 -28.64
N ARG A 473 -7.37 -0.93 -28.26
CA ARG A 473 -7.06 0.23 -29.13
C ARG A 473 -5.63 0.21 -29.68
N HIS A 474 -4.72 -0.48 -28.99
CA HIS A 474 -3.32 -0.66 -29.37
C HIS A 474 -3.00 -2.11 -29.80
N GLY A 475 -4.01 -2.96 -30.01
CA GLY A 475 -3.82 -4.39 -30.33
C GLY A 475 -3.30 -5.22 -29.15
N LEU A 476 -3.42 -4.71 -27.93
CA LEU A 476 -2.90 -5.33 -26.71
C LEU A 476 -4.03 -5.99 -25.90
N THR A 477 -3.65 -6.90 -25.00
CA THR A 477 -4.57 -7.53 -24.04
C THR A 477 -3.99 -7.50 -22.64
N TRP A 478 -4.88 -7.55 -21.64
CA TRP A 478 -4.43 -7.69 -20.25
C TRP A 478 -3.73 -9.03 -20.07
N HIS A 479 -2.64 -9.02 -19.30
CA HIS A 479 -2.10 -10.26 -18.78
C HIS A 479 -3.19 -10.97 -17.95
N PRO A 480 -3.42 -12.27 -18.19
CA PRO A 480 -4.47 -13.03 -17.51
C PRO A 480 -4.25 -13.16 -16.01
#